data_AF-A0A2N2YXQ7-F1
#
_entry.id   AF-A0A2N2YXQ7-F1
#
_cell.length_a   1.000
_cell.length_b   1.000
_cell.length_c   1.000
_cell.angle_alpha   90.00
_cell.angle_beta   90.00
_cell.angle_gamma   90.00
#
_symmetry.space_group_name_H-M   'P 1'
#
loop_
_entity.id
_entity.type
_entity.pdbx_description
1 polymer ?
#
loop_
_entity_poly.entity_id
_entity_poly.type
_entity_poly.pdbx_seq_one_letter_code
_entity_poly.pdbx_strand_id
1 'polypeptide(L)'
;MKDILKELFQIYPFHPLKIHQVAIGEKNVAIMTSNGSIGVCSTLGTRIEESTNSILSNPDFLNIKHRIIVNAWVNAHCNYESKISGTSDISDAIDFSTSDNIVMVGYFGSLAQKLEQKKVKITIFDLNEEDKPVEPISHQKDALKNSKCLILTATSIFNLTYLDLLSYV
;
A
#
# COMPACT_ATOMS: atom_id res chain seq x y z
N MET A 1 14.47 8.27 -8.15
CA MET A 1 14.22 7.25 -7.10
C MET A 1 13.94 5.92 -7.81
N LYS A 2 14.40 4.78 -7.27
CA LYS A 2 14.21 3.46 -7.91
C LYS A 2 12.89 2.83 -7.44
N ASP A 3 12.27 2.02 -8.30
CA ASP A 3 11.00 1.35 -8.02
C ASP A 3 11.13 0.33 -6.88
N ILE A 4 10.59 0.69 -5.71
CA ILE A 4 10.73 -0.10 -4.49
C ILE A 4 10.18 -1.52 -4.63
N LEU A 5 9.08 -1.71 -5.37
CA LEU A 5 8.49 -3.04 -5.53
C LEU A 5 9.40 -3.95 -6.36
N LYS A 6 10.08 -3.38 -7.35
CA LYS A 6 11.07 -4.09 -8.16
C LYS A 6 12.29 -4.48 -7.33
N GLU A 7 12.77 -3.59 -6.46
CA GLU A 7 13.87 -3.90 -5.55
C GLU A 7 13.51 -4.99 -4.55
N LEU A 8 12.32 -4.93 -3.94
CA LEU A 8 11.83 -5.96 -3.03
C LEU A 8 11.67 -7.32 -3.75
N PHE A 9 11.20 -7.32 -5.00
CA PHE A 9 11.11 -8.57 -5.77
C PHE A 9 12.48 -9.18 -6.08
N GLN A 10 13.54 -8.37 -6.20
CA GLN A 10 14.91 -8.88 -6.34
C GLN A 10 15.43 -9.51 -5.04
N ILE A 11 14.98 -9.03 -3.89
CA ILE A 11 15.30 -9.61 -2.57
C ILE A 11 14.52 -10.92 -2.37
N TYR A 12 13.27 -10.98 -2.84
CA TYR A 12 12.41 -12.16 -2.77
C TYR A 12 12.10 -12.73 -4.16
N PRO A 13 13.11 -13.29 -4.87
CA PRO A 13 12.91 -13.76 -6.24
C PRO A 13 11.90 -14.90 -6.30
N PHE A 14 11.11 -14.91 -7.38
CA PHE A 14 10.11 -15.94 -7.59
C PHE A 14 10.74 -17.34 -7.73
N HIS A 15 10.12 -18.31 -7.06
CA HIS A 15 10.41 -19.72 -7.27
C HIS A 15 9.08 -20.50 -7.34
N PRO A 16 8.77 -21.20 -8.44
CA PRO A 16 7.44 -21.79 -8.65
C PRO A 16 7.05 -22.83 -7.59
N LEU A 17 8.02 -23.62 -7.11
CA LEU A 17 7.76 -24.62 -6.06
C LEU A 17 7.44 -24.02 -4.67
N LYS A 18 7.61 -22.71 -4.49
CA LYS A 18 7.32 -22.04 -3.21
C LYS A 18 5.87 -21.58 -3.12
N ILE A 19 5.08 -21.58 -4.21
CA ILE A 19 3.65 -21.28 -4.12
C ILE A 19 2.92 -22.53 -3.65
N HIS A 20 2.16 -22.40 -2.56
CA HIS A 20 1.23 -23.42 -2.13
C HIS A 20 -0.18 -23.16 -2.68
N GLN A 21 -0.67 -21.93 -2.56
CA GLN A 21 -2.01 -21.56 -3.01
C GLN A 21 -2.07 -20.09 -3.42
N VAL A 22 -2.95 -19.80 -4.37
CA VAL A 22 -3.28 -18.44 -4.79
C VAL A 22 -4.79 -18.28 -4.78
N ALA A 23 -5.27 -17.15 -4.25
CA ALA A 23 -6.65 -16.73 -4.35
C ALA A 23 -6.71 -15.32 -4.95
N ILE A 24 -7.43 -15.17 -6.05
CA ILE A 24 -7.68 -13.87 -6.71
C ILE A 24 -9.15 -13.54 -6.48
N GLY A 25 -9.40 -12.63 -5.54
CA GLY A 25 -10.73 -12.12 -5.25
C GLY A 25 -10.98 -10.77 -5.89
N GLU A 26 -12.22 -10.29 -5.78
CA GLU A 26 -12.62 -9.00 -6.33
C GLU A 26 -11.87 -7.83 -5.68
N LYS A 27 -11.63 -7.90 -4.36
CA LYS A 27 -10.99 -6.83 -3.57
C LYS A 27 -9.51 -7.05 -3.30
N ASN A 28 -9.06 -8.30 -3.26
CA ASN A 28 -7.70 -8.66 -2.85
C ASN A 28 -7.20 -9.90 -3.60
N VAL A 29 -5.89 -9.95 -3.79
CA VAL A 29 -5.15 -11.18 -4.10
C VAL A 29 -4.45 -11.64 -2.83
N ALA A 30 -4.47 -12.95 -2.57
CA ALA A 30 -3.66 -13.60 -1.55
C ALA A 30 -2.78 -14.68 -2.18
N ILE A 31 -1.51 -14.71 -1.79
CA ILE A 31 -0.56 -15.77 -2.13
C ILE A 31 -0.08 -16.41 -0.83
N MET A 32 -0.25 -17.72 -0.72
CA MET A 32 0.30 -18.53 0.35
C MET A 32 1.51 -19.30 -0.17
N THR A 33 2.63 -19.19 0.54
CA THR A 33 3.86 -19.93 0.25
C THR A 33 3.85 -21.32 0.91
N SER A 34 4.75 -22.20 0.48
CA SER A 34 4.86 -23.59 0.97
C SER A 34 5.22 -23.72 2.45
N ASN A 35 5.74 -22.67 3.07
CA ASN A 35 5.97 -22.60 4.53
C ASN A 35 4.77 -22.01 5.30
N GLY A 36 3.64 -21.77 4.64
CA GLY A 36 2.42 -21.24 5.26
C GLY A 36 2.37 -19.72 5.42
N SER A 37 3.38 -18.97 4.97
CA SER A 37 3.34 -17.51 4.97
C SER A 37 2.36 -16.98 3.93
N ILE A 38 1.64 -15.91 4.25
CA ILE A 38 0.58 -15.34 3.42
C ILE A 38 0.86 -13.85 3.16
N GLY A 39 0.83 -13.49 1.89
CA GLY A 39 0.89 -12.12 1.44
C GLY A 39 -0.39 -11.72 0.75
N VAL A 40 -0.86 -10.50 1.03
CA VAL A 40 -2.09 -9.95 0.47
C VAL A 40 -1.79 -8.64 -0.24
N CYS A 41 -2.48 -8.38 -1.34
CA CYS A 41 -2.49 -7.08 -2.00
C CYS A 41 -3.92 -6.73 -2.43
N SER A 42 -4.33 -5.49 -2.21
CA SER A 42 -5.58 -4.97 -2.77
C SER A 42 -5.53 -5.00 -4.30
N THR A 43 -6.68 -5.24 -4.93
CA THR A 43 -6.83 -5.18 -6.39
C THR A 43 -7.28 -3.81 -6.88
N LEU A 44 -7.89 -2.99 -6.01
CA LEU A 44 -8.62 -1.78 -6.38
C LEU A 44 -9.60 -2.02 -7.56
N GLY A 45 -10.27 -3.18 -7.57
CA GLY A 45 -11.19 -3.58 -8.65
C GLY A 45 -10.51 -4.07 -9.94
N THR A 46 -9.18 -4.10 -9.99
CA THR A 46 -8.42 -4.61 -11.13
C THR A 46 -8.64 -6.12 -11.29
N ARG A 47 -9.17 -6.54 -12.44
CA ARG A 47 -9.30 -7.96 -12.79
C ARG A 47 -7.98 -8.53 -13.31
N ILE A 48 -7.62 -9.71 -12.82
CA ILE A 48 -6.40 -10.43 -13.18
C ILE A 48 -6.81 -11.76 -13.79
N GLU A 49 -6.59 -11.90 -15.09
CA GLU A 49 -6.95 -13.08 -15.88
C GLU A 49 -5.73 -13.96 -16.19
N GLU A 50 -4.54 -13.35 -16.16
CA GLU A 50 -3.28 -14.02 -16.44
C GLU A 50 -2.85 -14.93 -15.29
N SER A 51 -2.15 -16.01 -15.62
CA SER A 51 -1.64 -16.95 -14.61
C SER A 51 -0.61 -16.27 -13.71
N THR A 52 -0.77 -16.44 -12.39
CA THR A 52 0.16 -15.95 -11.37
C THR A 52 1.59 -16.43 -11.61
N ASN A 53 1.77 -17.68 -12.04
CA ASN A 53 3.10 -18.22 -12.35
C ASN A 53 3.72 -17.53 -13.57
N SER A 54 2.92 -17.20 -14.59
CA SER A 54 3.38 -16.48 -15.78
C SER A 54 3.84 -15.07 -15.41
N ILE A 55 3.01 -14.35 -14.64
CA ILE A 55 3.32 -13.01 -14.14
C ILE A 55 4.61 -13.00 -13.32
N LEU A 56 4.74 -13.89 -12.33
CA LEU A 56 5.90 -13.89 -11.41
C LEU A 56 7.19 -14.37 -12.08
N SER A 57 7.11 -15.17 -13.14
CA SER A 57 8.31 -15.62 -13.87
C SER A 57 8.96 -14.48 -14.67
N ASN A 58 8.16 -13.54 -15.17
CA ASN A 58 8.65 -12.39 -15.93
C ASN A 58 7.73 -11.16 -15.72
N PRO A 59 7.81 -10.50 -14.56
CA PRO A 59 6.90 -9.41 -14.25
C PRO A 59 7.21 -8.14 -15.04
N ASP A 60 6.19 -7.54 -15.65
CA ASP A 60 6.22 -6.18 -16.15
C ASP A 60 5.86 -5.20 -15.03
N PHE A 61 6.85 -4.47 -14.53
CA PHE A 61 6.66 -3.49 -13.46
C PHE A 61 5.95 -2.21 -13.89
N LEU A 62 5.63 -2.03 -15.18
CA LEU A 62 4.73 -0.96 -15.63
C LEU A 62 3.26 -1.42 -15.68
N ASN A 63 3.00 -2.72 -15.60
CA ASN A 63 1.66 -3.29 -15.62
C ASN A 63 1.10 -3.46 -14.19
N ILE A 64 0.04 -2.72 -13.86
CA ILE A 64 -0.61 -2.77 -12.54
C ILE A 64 -1.05 -4.18 -12.14
N LYS A 65 -1.53 -5.01 -13.08
CA LYS A 65 -1.92 -6.40 -12.79
C LYS A 65 -0.74 -7.21 -12.28
N HIS A 66 0.41 -7.05 -12.93
CA HIS A 66 1.64 -7.73 -12.51
C HIS A 66 2.10 -7.23 -11.15
N ARG A 67 2.07 -5.90 -10.94
CA ARG A 67 2.45 -5.29 -9.66
C ARG A 67 1.60 -5.78 -8.50
N ILE A 68 0.29 -5.97 -8.67
CA ILE A 68 -0.59 -6.53 -7.63
C ILE A 68 -0.12 -7.92 -7.21
N ILE A 69 0.13 -8.80 -8.19
CA ILE A 69 0.62 -10.16 -7.94
C ILE A 69 2.00 -10.16 -7.29
N VAL A 70 2.92 -9.35 -7.82
CA VAL A 70 4.28 -9.22 -7.28
C VAL A 70 4.25 -8.70 -5.85
N ASN A 71 3.40 -7.72 -5.55
CA ASN A 71 3.26 -7.18 -4.20
C ASN A 71 2.68 -8.19 -3.22
N ALA A 72 1.68 -8.98 -3.63
CA ALA A 72 1.19 -10.10 -2.81
C ALA A 72 2.30 -11.13 -2.55
N TRP A 73 3.12 -11.45 -3.55
CA TRP A 73 4.26 -12.37 -3.41
C TRP A 73 5.33 -11.83 -2.45
N VAL A 74 5.72 -10.57 -2.60
CA VAL A 74 6.67 -9.89 -1.72
C VAL A 74 6.15 -9.86 -0.29
N ASN A 75 4.89 -9.49 -0.07
CA ASN A 75 4.26 -9.49 1.25
C ASN A 75 4.27 -10.88 1.89
N ALA A 76 4.13 -11.96 1.10
CA ALA A 76 4.15 -13.32 1.62
C ALA A 76 5.51 -13.69 2.24
N HIS A 77 6.59 -13.02 1.82
CA HIS A 77 7.92 -13.24 2.39
C HIS A 77 8.23 -12.21 3.48
N CYS A 78 8.02 -10.92 3.17
CA CYS A 78 8.43 -9.81 4.02
C CYS A 78 7.64 -9.73 5.34
N ASN A 79 6.33 -10.02 5.32
CA ASN A 79 5.46 -9.86 6.50
C ASN A 79 5.91 -10.68 7.73
N TYR A 80 6.67 -11.76 7.51
CA TYR A 80 7.05 -12.71 8.55
C TYR A 80 8.49 -12.54 9.02
N GLU A 81 9.25 -11.61 8.45
CA GLU A 81 10.62 -11.32 8.88
C GLU A 81 10.66 -10.42 10.13
N SER A 82 9.62 -9.61 10.32
CA SER A 82 9.52 -8.68 11.46
C SER A 82 8.77 -9.31 12.63
N LYS A 83 9.29 -9.13 13.84
CA LYS A 83 8.53 -9.45 15.07
C LYS A 83 7.44 -8.39 15.25
N ILE A 84 6.21 -8.83 15.46
CA ILE A 84 5.07 -7.94 15.74
C ILE A 84 5.37 -7.17 17.04
N SER A 85 5.41 -5.84 16.97
CA SER A 85 5.81 -4.96 18.09
C SER A 85 4.70 -4.67 19.10
N GLY A 86 3.53 -5.30 18.96
CA GLY A 86 2.46 -5.27 19.97
C GLY A 86 1.47 -4.10 19.87
N THR A 87 1.72 -3.09 19.03
CA THR A 87 0.75 -2.02 18.72
C THR A 87 0.16 -2.22 17.34
N SER A 88 -1.14 -2.53 17.28
CA SER A 88 -1.83 -2.90 16.04
C SER A 88 -2.37 -1.70 15.25
N ASP A 89 -2.55 -0.55 15.90
CA ASP A 89 -3.14 0.65 15.28
C ASP A 89 -2.14 1.81 15.26
N ILE A 90 -2.00 2.45 14.10
CA ILE A 90 -1.14 3.62 13.92
C ILE A 90 -1.58 4.80 14.79
N SER A 91 -2.89 4.92 15.10
CA SER A 91 -3.41 5.97 15.98
C SER A 91 -2.93 5.86 17.42
N ASP A 92 -2.45 4.68 17.81
CA ASP A 92 -1.96 4.37 19.15
C ASP A 92 -0.44 4.30 19.17
N ALA A 93 0.18 3.98 18.03
CA ALA A 93 1.64 3.93 17.87
C ALA A 93 2.28 5.31 17.67
N ILE A 94 1.56 6.27 17.10
CA ILE A 94 2.07 7.61 16.75
C ILE A 94 1.22 8.68 17.42
N ASP A 95 1.89 9.60 18.14
CA ASP A 95 1.23 10.78 18.68
C ASP A 95 1.10 11.89 17.62
N PHE A 96 0.04 11.79 16.83
CA PHE A 96 -0.30 12.78 15.80
C PHE A 96 -0.64 14.17 16.36
N SER A 97 -0.90 14.33 17.66
CA SER A 97 -1.22 15.65 18.23
C SER A 97 -0.05 16.63 18.20
N THR A 98 1.17 16.11 18.04
CA THR A 98 2.42 16.90 17.99
C THR A 98 2.80 17.35 16.59
N SER A 99 2.10 16.87 15.55
CA SER A 99 2.41 17.17 14.16
C SER A 99 1.46 18.22 13.60
N ASP A 100 2.00 19.32 13.10
CA ASP A 100 1.25 20.24 12.26
C ASP A 100 1.19 19.71 10.83
N ASN A 101 0.13 20.04 10.09
CA ASN A 101 0.00 19.75 8.65
C ASN A 101 0.19 18.27 8.31
N ILE A 102 -0.69 17.43 8.85
CA ILE A 102 -0.73 16.01 8.53
C ILE A 102 -1.49 15.82 7.22
N VAL A 103 -0.85 15.15 6.26
CA VAL A 103 -1.48 14.78 4.99
C VAL A 103 -1.69 13.28 4.96
N MET A 104 -2.89 12.86 4.56
CA MET A 104 -3.24 11.46 4.32
C MET A 104 -3.50 11.26 2.83
N VAL A 105 -2.83 10.29 2.21
CA VAL A 105 -3.07 9.88 0.82
C VAL A 105 -3.61 8.44 0.83
N GLY A 106 -4.84 8.30 0.33
CA GLY A 106 -5.70 7.15 0.54
C GLY A 106 -6.63 7.39 1.74
N TYR A 107 -7.94 7.40 1.51
CA TYR A 107 -8.93 7.67 2.54
C TYR A 107 -9.15 6.44 3.42
N PHE A 108 -8.73 6.56 4.68
CA PHE A 108 -8.96 5.56 5.72
C PHE A 108 -10.01 6.07 6.72
N GLY A 109 -11.28 5.85 6.43
CA GLY A 109 -12.40 6.42 7.20
C GLY A 109 -12.31 6.20 8.72
N SER A 110 -11.91 5.00 9.16
CA SER A 110 -11.74 4.69 10.59
C SER A 110 -10.62 5.50 11.25
N LEU A 111 -9.48 5.66 10.58
CA LEU A 111 -8.37 6.45 11.08
C LEU A 111 -8.70 7.95 11.06
N ALA A 112 -9.34 8.43 9.98
CA ALA A 112 -9.79 9.81 9.87
C ALA A 112 -10.73 10.20 11.03
N GLN A 113 -11.73 9.36 11.33
CA GLN A 113 -12.64 9.55 12.46
C GLN A 113 -11.90 9.56 13.81
N LYS A 114 -10.94 8.65 14.02
CA LYS A 114 -10.14 8.62 15.27
C LYS A 114 -9.32 9.89 15.45
N LEU A 115 -8.71 10.40 14.38
CA LEU A 115 -7.92 11.63 14.41
C LEU A 115 -8.82 12.85 14.66
N GLU A 116 -9.98 12.91 14.00
CA GLU A 116 -10.98 13.95 14.24
C GLU A 116 -11.47 13.98 15.69
N GLN A 117 -11.77 12.82 16.28
CA GLN A 117 -12.16 12.68 17.70
C GLN A 117 -11.07 13.19 18.66
N LYS A 118 -9.80 13.01 18.29
CA LYS A 118 -8.63 13.56 19.01
C LYS A 118 -8.37 15.04 18.70
N LYS A 119 -9.24 15.71 17.92
CA LYS A 119 -9.11 17.10 17.44
C LYS A 119 -7.84 17.34 16.61
N VAL A 120 -7.33 16.29 15.98
CA VAL A 120 -6.19 16.35 15.07
C VAL A 120 -6.72 16.72 13.68
N LYS A 121 -6.24 17.83 13.12
CA LYS A 121 -6.59 18.24 11.77
C LYS A 121 -5.73 17.47 10.76
N ILE A 122 -6.40 16.89 9.76
CA ILE A 122 -5.75 16.16 8.67
C ILE A 122 -6.29 16.64 7.34
N THR A 123 -5.42 16.71 6.34
CA THR A 123 -5.79 16.95 4.94
C THR A 123 -5.78 15.61 4.22
N ILE A 124 -6.90 15.18 3.67
CA ILE A 124 -7.04 13.84 3.07
C ILE A 124 -7.17 13.98 1.55
N PHE A 125 -6.44 13.16 0.81
CA PHE A 125 -6.55 12.99 -0.64
C PHE A 125 -6.83 11.54 -0.99
N ASP A 126 -7.76 11.30 -1.91
CA ASP A 126 -8.03 9.98 -2.49
C ASP A 126 -8.31 10.15 -3.98
N LEU A 127 -8.13 9.08 -4.76
CA LEU A 127 -8.51 9.08 -6.19
C LEU A 127 -10.04 9.11 -6.35
N ASN A 128 -10.78 8.65 -5.35
CA ASN A 128 -12.22 8.84 -5.26
C ASN A 128 -12.54 10.18 -4.57
N GLU A 129 -12.61 11.27 -5.34
CA GLU A 129 -12.88 12.63 -4.83
C GLU A 129 -14.31 12.82 -4.28
N GLU A 130 -15.22 11.87 -4.52
CA GLU A 130 -16.59 11.92 -3.99
C GLU A 130 -16.65 11.61 -2.48
N ASP A 131 -15.66 10.89 -1.96
CA ASP A 131 -15.60 10.55 -0.54
C ASP A 131 -15.37 11.82 0.29
N LYS A 132 -16.18 12.03 1.34
CA LYS A 132 -15.94 13.09 2.32
C LYS A 132 -15.19 12.51 3.51
N PRO A 133 -14.14 13.20 4.02
CA PRO A 133 -13.77 14.61 3.79
C PRO A 133 -12.54 14.78 2.86
N VAL A 134 -12.53 14.17 1.67
CA VAL A 134 -11.41 14.27 0.72
C VAL A 134 -11.35 15.66 0.07
N GLU A 135 -10.14 16.19 -0.04
CA GLU A 135 -9.79 17.42 -0.75
C GLU A 135 -9.52 17.16 -2.24
N PRO A 136 -9.72 18.16 -3.12
CA PRO A 136 -9.43 18.02 -4.55
C PRO A 136 -7.98 17.60 -4.81
N ILE A 137 -7.79 16.62 -5.70
CA ILE A 137 -6.45 16.07 -6.00
C ILE A 137 -5.48 17.13 -6.54
N SER A 138 -6.01 18.19 -7.16
CA SER A 138 -5.24 19.34 -7.65
C SER A 138 -4.47 20.07 -6.54
N HIS A 139 -4.91 19.99 -5.28
CA HIS A 139 -4.23 20.60 -4.13
C HIS A 139 -3.21 19.66 -3.47
N GLN A 140 -3.16 18.38 -3.84
CA GLN A 140 -2.35 17.35 -3.18
C GLN A 140 -0.86 17.71 -3.14
N LYS A 141 -0.32 18.16 -4.28
CA LYS A 141 1.10 18.49 -4.41
C LYS A 141 1.53 19.59 -3.44
N ASP A 142 0.74 20.66 -3.33
CA ASP A 142 1.07 21.77 -2.46
C ASP A 142 0.86 21.43 -0.99
N ALA A 143 -0.13 20.60 -0.67
CA ALA A 143 -0.31 20.07 0.69
C ALA A 143 0.87 19.19 1.12
N LEU A 144 1.33 18.27 0.25
CA LEU A 144 2.46 17.37 0.52
C LEU A 144 3.76 18.15 0.81
N LYS A 145 4.07 19.16 -0.01
CA LYS A 145 5.26 20.03 0.19
C LYS A 145 5.30 20.74 1.53
N ASN A 146 4.14 21.03 2.10
CA ASN A 146 4.02 21.75 3.37
C ASN A 146 3.71 20.80 4.55
N SER A 147 3.67 19.48 4.30
CA SER A 147 3.34 18.49 5.31
C SER A 147 4.54 18.21 6.22
N LYS A 148 4.27 18.01 7.51
CA LYS A 148 5.28 17.50 8.46
C LYS A 148 5.10 16.02 8.77
N CYS A 149 3.95 15.48 8.38
CA CYS A 149 3.58 14.08 8.58
C CYS A 149 2.78 13.61 7.36
N LEU A 150 3.21 12.49 6.78
CA LEU A 150 2.51 11.83 5.68
C LEU A 150 2.00 10.46 6.14
N ILE A 151 0.70 10.25 6.08
CA ILE A 151 0.05 8.94 6.18
C ILE A 151 -0.22 8.48 4.76
N LEU A 152 0.42 7.39 4.34
CA LEU A 152 0.35 6.92 2.96
C LEU A 152 -0.23 5.50 2.88
N THR A 153 -1.23 5.30 2.03
CA THR A 153 -1.78 3.98 1.76
C THR A 153 -0.76 3.02 1.16
N ALA A 154 -0.75 1.77 1.62
CA ALA A 154 0.08 0.71 1.05
C ALA A 154 -0.23 0.44 -0.43
N THR A 155 -1.42 0.82 -0.93
CA THR A 155 -1.76 0.66 -2.36
C THR A 155 -0.89 1.51 -3.28
N SER A 156 -0.25 2.56 -2.75
CA SER A 156 0.68 3.40 -3.52
C SER A 156 1.87 2.60 -4.08
N ILE A 157 2.27 1.52 -3.40
CA ILE A 157 3.41 0.67 -3.76
C ILE A 157 3.19 0.00 -5.11
N PHE A 158 2.00 -0.56 -5.33
CA PHE A 158 1.70 -1.27 -6.56
C PHE A 158 1.07 -0.37 -7.62
N ASN A 159 0.40 0.73 -7.27
CA ASN A 159 -0.30 1.57 -8.25
C ASN A 159 0.57 2.65 -8.93
N LEU A 160 1.91 2.59 -8.74
CA LEU A 160 2.92 3.50 -9.31
C LEU A 160 2.95 4.93 -8.72
N THR A 161 2.18 5.23 -7.67
CA THR A 161 2.18 6.60 -7.09
C THR A 161 3.16 6.79 -5.95
N TYR A 162 3.69 5.73 -5.32
CA TYR A 162 4.54 5.83 -4.13
C TYR A 162 5.73 6.79 -4.30
N LEU A 163 6.53 6.63 -5.36
CA LEU A 163 7.73 7.47 -5.56
C LEU A 163 7.40 8.91 -5.96
N ASP A 164 6.31 9.11 -6.69
CA ASP A 164 5.86 10.45 -7.07
C ASP A 164 5.41 11.23 -5.83
N LEU A 165 4.59 10.60 -4.98
CA LEU A 165 4.15 11.17 -3.70
C LEU A 165 5.33 11.50 -2.79
N LEU A 166 6.31 10.60 -2.68
CA LEU A 166 7.52 10.83 -1.91
C LEU A 166 8.47 11.89 -2.51
N SER A 167 8.29 12.28 -3.77
CA SER A 167 9.10 13.34 -4.38
C SER A 167 8.68 14.76 -3.96
N TYR A 168 7.52 14.88 -3.30
CA TYR A 168 6.97 16.14 -2.84
C TYR A 168 7.21 16.42 -1.35
N VAL A 169 7.65 15.42 -0.57
CA VAL A 169 7.96 15.52 0.86
C VAL A 169 9.45 15.71 1.13
#